data_AF-A0A552G2Z1-F1
#
_entry.id   AF-A0A552G2Z1-F1
#
_cell.length_a   1.000
_cell.length_b   1.000
_cell.length_c   1.000
_cell.angle_alpha   90.00
_cell.angle_beta   90.00
_cell.angle_gamma   90.00
#
_symmetry.space_group_name_H-M   'P 1'
#
loop_
_entity.id
_entity.type
_entity.pdbx_description
1 polymer ?
#
loop_
_entity_poly.entity_id
_entity_poly.type
_entity_poly.pdbx_seq_one_letter_code
_entity_poly.pdbx_strand_id
1 'polypeptide(L)'
;MCEIGSAFNIKPNGGWHHLPTGFTGSFDAALNGAGPFAGKCYFFKGDKYIRYDWSTDKADSGYPKTISGAWNGLPASFVSGFSDAVNGQKQFAGKCYFFKGDSYIRYDWASDKMDSGYPIKIVDGWHGLPVGFTSNFDAIINGNGPFAGKCYFFKGDSYVRYDWAADKVDSGYPKKIADNWHLLPTGYTSGFDAALEGDKQFAAYGYLFKGDYYIRYNWANDRAES
;
A
#
# COMPACT_ATOMS: atom_id res chain seq x y z
N MET A 1 -14.85 -8.81 -29.45
CA MET A 1 -13.64 -8.32 -28.77
C MET A 1 -14.04 -8.03 -27.34
N CYS A 2 -13.45 -8.72 -26.37
CA CYS A 2 -13.70 -8.50 -24.95
C CYS A 2 -12.83 -7.32 -24.55
N GLU A 3 -13.42 -6.18 -24.18
CA GLU A 3 -12.67 -5.11 -23.52
C GLU A 3 -12.27 -5.63 -22.14
N ILE A 4 -11.03 -6.11 -22.06
CA ILE A 4 -10.38 -6.40 -20.78
C ILE A 4 -10.35 -5.08 -20.02
N GLY A 5 -10.89 -5.09 -18.79
CA GLY A 5 -11.26 -3.90 -18.02
C GLY A 5 -10.23 -2.76 -18.10
N SER A 6 -10.70 -1.53 -18.25
CA SER A 6 -9.85 -0.34 -18.30
C SER A 6 -9.36 0.03 -16.90
N ALA A 7 -8.11 0.50 -16.80
CA ALA A 7 -7.65 1.18 -15.61
C ALA A 7 -8.40 2.52 -15.46
N PHE A 8 -8.76 2.86 -14.24
CA PHE A 8 -9.46 4.11 -13.94
C PHE A 8 -8.47 5.25 -13.82
N ASN A 9 -8.82 6.42 -14.36
CA ASN A 9 -8.04 7.63 -14.12
C ASN A 9 -8.24 8.10 -12.67
N ILE A 10 -7.22 8.69 -12.06
CA ILE A 10 -7.29 9.29 -10.71
C ILE A 10 -7.84 10.74 -10.76
N LYS A 11 -7.57 11.49 -11.83
CA LYS A 11 -7.92 12.91 -11.97
C LYS A 11 -9.41 13.12 -12.29
N PRO A 12 -9.92 14.34 -12.11
CA PRO A 12 -10.93 14.72 -11.11
C PRO A 12 -12.33 14.08 -11.27
N ASN A 13 -12.57 13.33 -12.35
CA ASN A 13 -13.79 12.56 -12.61
C ASN A 13 -13.60 11.05 -12.36
N GLY A 14 -12.40 10.65 -11.94
CA GLY A 14 -12.10 9.31 -11.45
C GLY A 14 -12.69 9.01 -10.08
N GLY A 15 -12.60 7.76 -9.63
CA GLY A 15 -13.17 7.33 -8.34
C GLY A 15 -12.42 7.81 -7.07
N TRP A 16 -11.42 8.70 -7.20
CA TRP A 16 -10.73 9.34 -6.07
C TRP A 16 -10.97 10.84 -6.14
N HIS A 17 -12.01 11.30 -5.46
CA HIS A 17 -12.50 12.66 -5.62
C HIS A 17 -11.71 13.66 -4.78
N HIS A 18 -11.61 14.90 -5.28
CA HIS A 18 -11.06 16.03 -4.53
C HIS A 18 -9.62 15.85 -3.99
N LEU A 19 -8.77 15.12 -4.72
CA LEU A 19 -7.33 15.10 -4.44
C LEU A 19 -6.70 16.47 -4.80
N PRO A 20 -5.74 16.98 -4.00
CA PRO A 20 -5.12 18.26 -4.28
C PRO A 20 -4.23 18.20 -5.53
N THR A 21 -4.08 19.34 -6.19
CA THR A 21 -3.23 19.48 -7.39
C THR A 21 -1.82 18.97 -7.12
N GLY A 22 -1.30 18.13 -8.02
CA GLY A 22 0.03 17.50 -7.89
C GLY A 22 0.04 16.16 -7.13
N PHE A 23 -1.04 15.82 -6.44
CA PHE A 23 -1.25 14.56 -5.70
C PHE A 23 -2.32 13.68 -6.36
N THR A 24 -2.15 13.42 -7.66
CA THR A 24 -3.16 12.73 -8.49
C THR A 24 -2.60 11.49 -9.20
N GLY A 25 -1.62 10.85 -8.58
CA GLY A 25 -0.88 9.73 -9.17
C GLY A 25 0.60 9.74 -8.81
N SER A 26 1.28 8.65 -9.19
CA SER A 26 2.69 8.39 -8.86
C SER A 26 2.95 8.57 -7.36
N PHE A 27 2.17 7.86 -6.56
CA PHE A 27 2.34 7.82 -5.11
C PHE A 27 3.52 6.92 -4.79
N ASP A 28 4.30 7.28 -3.77
CA ASP A 28 5.40 6.45 -3.27
C ASP A 28 4.88 5.37 -2.30
N ALA A 29 3.73 5.63 -1.66
CA ALA A 29 3.08 4.71 -0.75
C ALA A 29 1.62 5.11 -0.53
N ALA A 30 0.79 4.16 -0.11
CA ALA A 30 -0.54 4.43 0.42
C ALA A 30 -0.83 3.56 1.66
N LEU A 31 -1.57 4.10 2.63
CA LEU A 31 -1.82 3.39 3.89
C LEU A 31 -3.12 3.83 4.55
N ASN A 32 -3.90 2.88 5.05
CA ASN A 32 -5.05 3.17 5.91
C ASN A 32 -4.61 3.57 7.32
N GLY A 33 -5.25 4.57 7.91
CA GLY A 33 -5.12 4.88 9.33
C GLY A 33 -5.74 3.80 10.21
N ALA A 34 -5.17 3.58 11.39
CA ALA A 34 -5.73 2.69 12.40
C ALA A 34 -5.85 3.38 13.77
N GLY A 35 -6.57 2.76 14.70
CA GLY A 35 -6.79 3.31 16.03
C GLY A 35 -7.47 4.70 15.97
N PRO A 36 -6.91 5.75 16.60
CA PRO A 36 -7.46 7.11 16.55
C PRO A 36 -7.60 7.71 15.13
N PHE A 37 -6.92 7.11 14.14
CA PHE A 37 -6.88 7.59 12.76
C PHE A 37 -7.73 6.74 11.80
N ALA A 38 -8.51 5.78 12.31
CA ALA A 38 -9.35 4.91 11.50
C ALA A 38 -10.39 5.69 10.67
N GLY A 39 -10.72 5.18 9.48
CA GLY A 39 -11.60 5.87 8.51
C GLY A 39 -10.89 6.94 7.67
N LYS A 40 -9.60 7.16 7.90
CA LYS A 40 -8.74 7.96 7.01
C LYS A 40 -7.77 7.05 6.27
N CYS A 41 -7.29 7.47 5.11
CA CYS A 41 -6.09 6.93 4.48
C CYS A 41 -5.11 8.04 4.12
N TYR A 42 -3.88 7.65 3.82
CA TYR A 42 -2.77 8.55 3.59
C TYR A 42 -2.09 8.14 2.29
N PHE A 43 -1.83 9.12 1.42
CA PHE A 43 -1.03 8.94 0.21
C PHE A 43 0.24 9.75 0.33
N PHE A 44 1.38 9.13 0.05
CA PHE A 44 2.70 9.73 0.18
C PHE A 44 3.31 9.96 -1.20
N LYS A 45 4.02 11.08 -1.36
CA LYS A 45 4.74 11.41 -2.59
C LYS A 45 5.87 12.39 -2.29
N GLY A 46 7.09 12.01 -2.62
CA GLY A 46 8.28 12.77 -2.27
C GLY A 46 8.39 12.95 -0.75
N ASP A 47 8.54 14.20 -0.31
CA ASP A 47 8.63 14.58 1.10
C ASP A 47 7.27 14.95 1.72
N LYS A 48 6.17 14.68 1.00
CA LYS A 48 4.82 15.13 1.35
C LYS A 48 3.83 13.98 1.41
N TYR A 49 2.72 14.25 2.09
CA TYR A 49 1.59 13.34 2.15
C TYR A 49 0.27 14.11 2.17
N ILE A 50 -0.81 13.42 1.81
CA ILE A 50 -2.19 13.88 2.00
C ILE A 50 -2.91 12.94 2.96
N ARG A 51 -3.97 13.42 3.59
CA ARG A 51 -4.93 12.59 4.33
C ARG A 51 -6.27 12.64 3.62
N TYR A 52 -6.86 11.49 3.39
CA TYR A 52 -8.14 11.30 2.70
C TYR A 52 -9.15 10.69 3.66
N ASP A 53 -10.40 11.10 3.55
CA ASP A 53 -11.51 10.61 4.36
C ASP A 53 -12.37 9.66 3.54
N TRP A 54 -12.44 8.40 3.97
CA TRP A 54 -13.21 7.37 3.28
C TRP A 54 -14.72 7.61 3.30
N SER A 55 -15.25 8.30 4.32
CA SER A 55 -16.68 8.54 4.46
C SER A 55 -17.16 9.72 3.62
N THR A 56 -16.36 10.77 3.52
CA THR A 56 -16.68 11.96 2.72
C THR A 56 -16.07 11.94 1.33
N ASP A 57 -15.28 10.90 1.03
CA ASP A 57 -14.68 10.63 -0.27
C ASP A 57 -13.90 11.85 -0.81
N LYS A 58 -13.05 12.42 0.05
CA LYS A 58 -12.22 13.60 -0.28
C LYS A 58 -10.95 13.68 0.54
N ALA A 59 -9.96 14.38 0.00
CA ALA A 59 -8.81 14.83 0.79
C ALA A 59 -9.25 15.88 1.83
N ASP A 60 -8.69 15.78 3.04
CA ASP A 60 -8.85 16.81 4.07
C ASP A 60 -8.22 18.13 3.59
N SER A 61 -8.78 19.27 4.03
CA SER A 61 -8.23 20.59 3.72
C SER A 61 -6.88 20.81 4.40
N GLY A 62 -6.03 21.65 3.78
CA GLY A 62 -4.69 21.98 4.30
C GLY A 62 -3.61 20.93 4.00
N TYR A 63 -3.90 19.99 3.10
CA TYR A 63 -2.94 19.04 2.52
C TYR A 63 -2.58 19.45 1.08
N PRO A 64 -1.40 19.06 0.56
CA PRO A 64 -0.40 18.18 1.18
C PRO A 64 0.41 18.84 2.30
N LYS A 65 0.88 18.02 3.25
CA LYS A 65 1.79 18.42 4.34
C LYS A 65 3.12 17.69 4.21
N THR A 66 4.18 18.27 4.76
CA THR A 66 5.50 17.62 4.83
C THR A 66 5.46 16.44 5.81
N ILE A 67 6.13 15.34 5.46
CA ILE A 67 6.23 14.15 6.31
C ILE A 67 7.06 14.45 7.56
N SER A 68 8.17 15.17 7.39
CA SER A 68 9.05 15.60 8.47
C SER A 68 8.28 16.40 9.53
N GLY A 69 8.33 15.93 10.78
CA GLY A 69 7.64 16.52 11.92
C GLY A 69 6.15 16.20 12.03
N ALA A 70 5.51 15.65 10.99
CA ALA A 70 4.12 15.22 11.04
C ALA A 70 3.97 13.75 11.46
N TRP A 71 4.95 12.91 11.10
CA TRP A 71 5.04 11.52 11.53
C TRP A 71 6.14 11.40 12.59
N ASN A 72 5.72 11.22 13.85
CA ASN A 72 6.60 11.44 14.98
C ASN A 72 7.71 10.39 15.08
N GLY A 73 8.95 10.86 15.28
CA GLY A 73 10.10 10.01 15.49
C GLY A 73 10.75 9.45 14.22
N LEU A 74 10.22 9.73 13.03
CA LEU A 74 10.90 9.36 11.78
C LEU A 74 12.26 10.08 11.67
N PRO A 75 13.35 9.37 11.33
CA PRO A 75 14.63 10.01 11.07
C PRO A 75 14.62 10.72 9.71
N ALA A 76 15.51 11.70 9.52
CA ALA A 76 15.61 12.47 8.27
C ALA A 76 15.85 11.60 7.01
N SER A 77 16.38 10.38 7.15
CA SER A 77 16.52 9.42 6.06
C SER A 77 15.21 8.74 5.63
N PHE A 78 14.14 8.85 6.44
CA PHE A 78 12.83 8.19 6.27
C PHE A 78 11.67 9.19 6.19
N VAL A 79 11.91 10.42 5.70
CA VAL A 79 10.85 11.42 5.47
C VAL A 79 10.53 11.64 3.98
N SER A 80 11.00 10.74 3.11
CA SER A 80 10.71 10.73 1.67
C SER A 80 11.18 9.44 0.99
N GLY A 81 10.67 9.17 -0.22
CA GLY A 81 11.14 8.09 -1.08
C GLY A 81 10.84 6.71 -0.50
N PHE A 82 9.62 6.53 -0.01
CA PHE A 82 9.14 5.21 0.39
C PHE A 82 9.01 4.30 -0.84
N SER A 83 9.16 3.00 -0.61
CA SER A 83 8.85 1.98 -1.60
C SER A 83 7.40 1.52 -1.49
N ASP A 84 6.88 1.39 -0.27
CA ASP A 84 5.45 1.44 0.06
C ASP A 84 5.29 1.45 1.59
N ALA A 85 4.05 1.36 2.09
CA ALA A 85 3.72 1.12 3.48
C ALA A 85 2.58 0.10 3.65
N VAL A 86 2.50 -0.56 4.81
CA VAL A 86 1.40 -1.51 5.11
C VAL A 86 1.07 -1.56 6.59
N ASN A 87 -0.20 -1.81 6.91
CA ASN A 87 -0.64 -2.08 8.28
C ASN A 87 -0.34 -3.52 8.68
N GLY A 88 0.15 -3.69 9.91
CA GLY A 88 0.30 -5.00 10.54
C GLY A 88 -1.03 -5.66 10.83
N GLN A 89 -1.08 -6.99 10.73
CA GLN A 89 -2.22 -7.79 11.14
C GLN A 89 -1.82 -8.84 12.18
N LYS A 90 -2.83 -9.51 12.77
CA LYS A 90 -2.63 -10.55 13.80
C LYS A 90 -1.83 -10.00 14.99
N GLN A 91 -0.76 -10.66 15.41
CA GLN A 91 0.09 -10.21 16.52
C GLN A 91 0.78 -8.86 16.27
N PHE A 92 0.74 -8.35 15.02
CA PHE A 92 1.31 -7.06 14.63
C PHE A 92 0.26 -5.95 14.46
N ALA A 93 -1.00 -6.21 14.78
CA ALA A 93 -2.08 -5.23 14.67
C ALA A 93 -1.81 -3.99 15.54
N GLY A 94 -2.21 -2.81 15.04
CA GLY A 94 -1.93 -1.52 15.68
C GLY A 94 -0.57 -0.92 15.31
N LYS A 95 0.27 -1.65 14.59
CA LYS A 95 1.50 -1.14 13.98
C LYS A 95 1.32 -0.94 12.47
N CYS A 96 2.10 -0.05 11.89
CA CYS A 96 2.33 0.00 10.45
C CYS A 96 3.81 0.05 10.13
N TYR A 97 4.14 -0.25 8.88
CA TYR A 97 5.50 -0.42 8.41
C TYR A 97 5.71 0.43 7.17
N PHE A 98 6.73 1.28 7.16
CA PHE A 98 7.15 2.02 5.97
C PHE A 98 8.45 1.44 5.47
N PHE A 99 8.53 1.17 4.18
CA PHE A 99 9.68 0.55 3.54
C PHE A 99 10.43 1.55 2.68
N LYS A 100 11.76 1.45 2.65
CA LYS A 100 12.61 2.24 1.77
C LYS A 100 13.92 1.51 1.54
N GLY A 101 14.28 1.31 0.26
CA GLY A 101 15.49 0.56 -0.06
C GLY A 101 15.39 -0.86 0.52
N ASP A 102 16.42 -1.28 1.24
CA ASP A 102 16.50 -2.58 1.92
C ASP A 102 16.11 -2.51 3.41
N SER A 103 15.49 -1.41 3.83
CA SER A 103 15.22 -1.10 5.24
C SER A 103 13.76 -0.74 5.45
N TYR A 104 13.31 -0.81 6.70
CA TYR A 104 11.96 -0.40 7.09
C TYR A 104 11.94 0.21 8.49
N ILE A 105 10.89 0.98 8.78
CA ILE A 105 10.56 1.45 10.13
C ILE A 105 9.21 0.86 10.56
N ARG A 106 8.99 0.74 11.87
CA ARG A 106 7.70 0.39 12.45
C ARG A 106 7.13 1.58 13.22
N TYR A 107 5.89 1.92 12.94
CA TYR A 107 5.16 3.01 13.58
C TYR A 107 3.99 2.45 14.38
N ASP A 108 3.76 3.02 15.56
CA ASP A 108 2.68 2.65 16.46
C ASP A 108 1.55 3.66 16.34
N TRP A 109 0.38 3.19 15.92
CA TRP A 109 -0.79 4.05 15.72
C TRP A 109 -1.37 4.59 17.03
N ALA A 110 -1.22 3.88 18.14
CA ALA A 110 -1.82 4.27 19.42
C ALA A 110 -1.04 5.41 20.09
N SER A 111 0.28 5.34 20.06
CA SER A 111 1.19 6.37 20.56
C SER A 111 1.50 7.45 19.52
N ASP A 112 1.05 7.25 18.28
CA ASP A 112 1.33 8.12 17.13
C ASP A 112 2.84 8.40 17.01
N LYS A 113 3.65 7.34 17.01
CA LYS A 113 5.11 7.45 17.02
C LYS A 113 5.82 6.24 16.44
N MET A 114 6.96 6.47 15.80
CA MET A 114 7.90 5.41 15.42
C MET A 114 8.43 4.67 16.66
N ASP A 115 8.45 3.34 16.61
CA ASP A 115 9.10 2.52 17.63
C ASP A 115 10.62 2.78 17.63
N SER A 116 11.25 2.66 18.81
CA SER A 116 12.71 2.78 18.92
C SER A 116 13.45 1.62 18.24
N GLY A 117 14.66 1.87 17.76
CA GLY A 117 15.52 0.84 17.16
C GLY A 117 15.39 0.70 15.65
N TYR A 118 14.53 1.52 15.01
CA TYR A 118 14.35 1.59 13.57
C TYR A 118 15.11 2.79 12.95
N PRO A 119 15.45 2.76 11.64
CA PRO A 119 15.20 1.68 10.69
C PRO A 119 16.11 0.46 10.89
N ILE A 120 15.61 -0.71 10.51
CA ILE A 120 16.40 -1.96 10.42
C ILE A 120 16.26 -2.57 9.03
N LYS A 121 17.07 -3.59 8.71
CA LYS A 121 16.98 -4.26 7.42
C LYS A 121 15.70 -5.09 7.31
N ILE A 122 15.12 -5.12 6.12
CA ILE A 122 13.93 -5.92 5.82
C ILE A 122 14.19 -7.39 6.15
N VAL A 123 15.37 -7.90 5.80
CA VAL A 123 15.77 -9.30 6.04
C VAL A 123 15.84 -9.69 7.52
N ASP A 124 15.97 -8.71 8.43
CA ASP A 124 16.09 -8.96 9.87
C ASP A 124 14.72 -9.10 10.55
N GLY A 125 13.63 -8.69 9.89
CA GLY A 125 12.29 -8.68 10.50
C GLY A 125 11.15 -9.17 9.62
N TRP A 126 11.40 -9.48 8.34
CA TRP A 126 10.42 -10.06 7.43
C TRP A 126 10.92 -11.41 6.91
N HIS A 127 10.42 -12.50 7.50
CA HIS A 127 11.01 -13.82 7.30
C HIS A 127 10.57 -14.50 6.00
N GLY A 128 11.45 -15.35 5.46
CA GLY A 128 11.16 -16.16 4.26
C GLY A 128 11.14 -15.38 2.94
N LEU A 129 11.51 -14.10 2.94
CA LEU A 129 11.66 -13.33 1.71
C LEU A 129 12.77 -13.94 0.83
N PRO A 130 12.51 -14.22 -0.46
CA PRO A 130 13.54 -14.67 -1.39
C PRO A 130 14.54 -13.55 -1.71
N VAL A 131 15.75 -13.90 -2.17
CA VAL A 131 16.89 -12.98 -2.43
C VAL A 131 16.53 -11.76 -3.31
N GLY A 132 15.52 -11.85 -4.18
CA GLY A 132 15.04 -10.75 -5.01
C GLY A 132 13.99 -9.83 -4.38
N PHE A 133 13.44 -10.16 -3.21
CA PHE A 133 12.34 -9.47 -2.53
C PHE A 133 12.76 -8.87 -1.19
N THR A 134 13.99 -8.38 -1.09
CA THR A 134 14.54 -7.82 0.16
C THR A 134 14.75 -6.30 0.10
N SER A 135 14.31 -5.65 -0.98
CA SER A 135 14.38 -4.20 -1.13
C SER A 135 13.48 -3.68 -2.24
N ASN A 136 13.17 -2.38 -2.22
CA ASN A 136 12.54 -1.63 -3.32
C ASN A 136 11.30 -2.33 -3.88
N PHE A 137 10.30 -2.57 -3.03
CA PHE A 137 9.00 -3.07 -3.48
C PHE A 137 8.30 -2.04 -4.35
N ASP A 138 7.49 -2.52 -5.30
CA ASP A 138 6.67 -1.69 -6.18
C ASP A 138 5.37 -1.29 -5.45
N ALA A 139 4.78 -2.24 -4.73
CA ALA A 139 3.61 -2.00 -3.90
C ALA A 139 3.44 -3.11 -2.85
N ILE A 140 2.69 -2.82 -1.79
CA ILE A 140 2.39 -3.76 -0.70
C ILE A 140 0.92 -3.60 -0.30
N ILE A 141 0.17 -4.71 -0.20
CA ILE A 141 -1.25 -4.66 0.19
C ILE A 141 -1.63 -5.86 1.05
N ASN A 142 -2.47 -5.66 2.07
CA ASN A 142 -3.12 -6.78 2.75
C ASN A 142 -4.32 -7.31 1.96
N GLY A 143 -4.46 -8.63 1.97
CA GLY A 143 -5.66 -9.28 1.46
C GLY A 143 -6.87 -9.06 2.38
N ASN A 144 -8.06 -9.11 1.79
CA ASN A 144 -9.33 -9.10 2.50
C ASN A 144 -10.18 -10.34 2.12
N GLY A 145 -11.27 -10.57 2.85
CA GLY A 145 -12.19 -11.69 2.59
C GLY A 145 -11.47 -13.05 2.65
N PRO A 146 -11.54 -13.88 1.59
CA PRO A 146 -10.82 -15.16 1.53
C PRO A 146 -9.29 -15.04 1.69
N PHE A 147 -8.73 -13.85 1.50
CA PHE A 147 -7.30 -13.55 1.56
C PHE A 147 -6.89 -12.83 2.85
N ALA A 148 -7.80 -12.68 3.81
CA ALA A 148 -7.52 -12.01 5.09
C ALA A 148 -6.39 -12.71 5.86
N GLY A 149 -5.52 -11.92 6.51
CA GLY A 149 -4.33 -12.45 7.20
C GLY A 149 -3.12 -12.65 6.28
N LYS A 150 -3.24 -12.37 4.99
CA LYS A 150 -2.13 -12.39 4.03
C LYS A 150 -1.74 -10.96 3.62
N CYS A 151 -0.47 -10.77 3.31
CA CYS A 151 0.08 -9.55 2.74
C CYS A 151 0.84 -9.86 1.46
N TYR A 152 0.72 -9.00 0.46
CA TYR A 152 1.23 -9.23 -0.89
C TYR A 152 2.24 -8.14 -1.21
N PHE A 153 3.50 -8.55 -1.42
CA PHE A 153 4.58 -7.65 -1.82
C PHE A 153 4.81 -7.83 -3.31
N PHE A 154 4.66 -6.76 -4.07
CA PHE A 154 4.87 -6.73 -5.52
C PHE A 154 6.26 -6.19 -5.84
N LYS A 155 6.90 -6.78 -6.85
CA LYS A 155 8.16 -6.30 -7.39
C LYS A 155 8.36 -6.79 -8.82
N GLY A 156 8.51 -5.87 -9.77
CA GLY A 156 8.58 -6.21 -11.18
C GLY A 156 7.30 -6.95 -11.61
N ASP A 157 7.46 -8.06 -12.33
CA ASP A 157 6.34 -8.87 -12.82
C ASP A 157 5.86 -9.97 -11.85
N SER A 158 6.34 -9.92 -10.61
CA SER A 158 6.19 -10.99 -9.63
C SER A 158 5.73 -10.45 -8.27
N TYR A 159 5.20 -11.34 -7.44
CA TYR A 159 4.82 -11.01 -6.07
C TYR A 159 5.14 -12.17 -5.12
N VAL A 160 5.27 -11.86 -3.82
CA VAL A 160 5.31 -12.85 -2.74
C VAL A 160 4.09 -12.66 -1.82
N ARG A 161 3.61 -13.73 -1.20
CA ARG A 161 2.54 -13.69 -0.20
C ARG A 161 3.10 -14.01 1.18
N TYR A 162 3.06 -13.03 2.06
CA TYR A 162 3.39 -13.14 3.48
C TYR A 162 2.17 -13.58 4.27
N ASP A 163 2.36 -14.51 5.20
CA ASP A 163 1.36 -14.90 6.18
C ASP A 163 1.64 -14.18 7.51
N TRP A 164 0.75 -13.29 7.92
CA TRP A 164 0.91 -12.55 9.16
C TRP A 164 0.89 -13.45 10.40
N ALA A 165 0.13 -14.54 10.40
CA ALA A 165 0.06 -15.45 11.54
C ALA A 165 1.30 -16.34 11.62
N ALA A 166 1.81 -16.82 10.49
CA ALA A 166 3.02 -17.63 10.44
C ALA A 166 4.31 -16.79 10.50
N ASP A 167 4.18 -15.47 10.36
CA ASP A 167 5.28 -14.50 10.32
C ASP A 167 6.38 -14.88 9.31
N LYS A 168 5.96 -15.28 8.11
CA LYS A 168 6.85 -15.60 6.99
C LYS A 168 6.13 -15.61 5.64
N VAL A 169 6.90 -15.55 4.56
CA VAL A 169 6.42 -15.83 3.20
C VAL A 169 5.94 -17.29 3.08
N ASP A 170 4.78 -17.48 2.45
CA ASP A 170 4.25 -18.79 2.09
C ASP A 170 5.19 -19.53 1.13
N SER A 171 5.23 -20.86 1.22
CA SER A 171 6.03 -21.68 0.29
C SER A 171 5.53 -21.56 -1.16
N GLY A 172 6.44 -21.61 -2.13
CA GLY A 172 6.11 -21.58 -3.56
C GLY A 172 5.99 -20.17 -4.16
N TYR A 173 6.47 -19.16 -3.44
CA TYR A 173 6.64 -17.79 -3.92
C TYR A 173 8.12 -17.50 -4.24
N PRO A 174 8.43 -16.58 -5.17
CA PRO A 174 7.52 -15.65 -5.83
C PRO A 174 6.69 -16.28 -6.95
N LYS A 175 5.55 -15.66 -7.28
CA LYS A 175 4.69 -16.04 -8.39
C LYS A 175 4.51 -14.87 -9.36
N LYS A 176 4.19 -15.15 -10.62
CA LYS A 176 3.91 -14.13 -11.63
C LYS A 176 2.58 -13.46 -11.36
N ILE A 177 2.55 -12.13 -11.51
CA ILE A 177 1.34 -11.31 -11.35
C ILE A 177 0.32 -11.70 -12.42
N ALA A 178 0.75 -11.77 -13.69
CA ALA A 178 -0.11 -12.09 -14.83
C ALA A 178 -0.88 -13.42 -14.70
N ASP A 179 -0.30 -14.39 -13.99
CA ASP A 179 -0.88 -15.74 -13.87
C ASP A 179 -1.83 -15.88 -12.66
N ASN A 180 -1.76 -14.97 -11.67
CA ASN A 180 -2.42 -15.15 -10.38
C ASN A 180 -3.29 -13.95 -9.95
N TRP A 181 -3.14 -12.79 -10.58
CA TRP A 181 -4.00 -11.63 -10.35
C TRP A 181 -4.93 -11.47 -11.54
N HIS A 182 -6.15 -11.98 -11.40
CA HIS A 182 -7.04 -12.20 -12.54
C HIS A 182 -7.64 -10.90 -13.11
N LEU A 183 -7.81 -10.90 -14.43
CA LEU A 183 -8.43 -9.84 -15.22
C LEU A 183 -7.76 -8.46 -15.11
N LEU A 184 -6.49 -8.41 -14.73
CA LEU A 184 -5.73 -7.17 -14.80
C LEU A 184 -5.70 -6.64 -16.25
N PRO A 185 -5.85 -5.33 -16.47
CA PRO A 185 -5.68 -4.71 -17.78
C PRO A 185 -4.30 -5.00 -18.37
N THR A 186 -4.22 -5.06 -19.70
CA THR A 186 -2.94 -5.17 -20.42
C THR A 186 -1.96 -4.08 -19.98
N GLY A 187 -0.75 -4.47 -19.60
CA GLY A 187 0.30 -3.54 -19.14
C GLY A 187 0.30 -3.25 -17.64
N TYR A 188 -0.64 -3.81 -16.88
CA TYR A 188 -0.73 -3.65 -15.42
C TYR A 188 -0.34 -4.93 -14.67
N THR A 189 0.68 -5.62 -15.16
CA THR A 189 1.24 -6.82 -14.52
C THR A 189 2.62 -6.57 -13.91
N SER A 190 3.03 -5.30 -13.78
CA SER A 190 4.28 -4.88 -13.14
C SER A 190 4.32 -3.36 -12.86
N GLY A 191 5.24 -2.94 -11.98
CA GLY A 191 5.58 -1.53 -11.76
C GLY A 191 4.40 -0.72 -11.23
N PHE A 192 3.71 -1.27 -10.24
CA PHE A 192 2.79 -0.46 -9.43
C PHE A 192 3.61 0.58 -8.65
N ASP A 193 2.99 1.72 -8.35
CA ASP A 193 3.62 2.79 -7.59
C ASP A 193 3.27 2.70 -6.10
N ALA A 194 2.06 2.22 -5.79
CA ALA A 194 1.56 2.00 -4.43
C ALA A 194 0.34 1.06 -4.47
N ALA A 195 -0.06 0.56 -3.30
CA ALA A 195 -1.34 -0.12 -3.14
C ALA A 195 -2.07 0.27 -1.85
N LEU A 196 -3.40 0.10 -1.82
CA LEU A 196 -4.23 0.47 -0.68
C LEU A 196 -5.43 -0.46 -0.56
N GLU A 197 -5.74 -0.93 0.65
CA GLU A 197 -6.99 -1.61 0.93
C GLU A 197 -8.15 -0.59 0.97
N GLY A 198 -9.30 -0.92 0.41
CA GLY A 198 -10.51 -0.12 0.58
C GLY A 198 -11.02 -0.15 2.03
N ASP A 199 -11.72 0.90 2.44
CA ASP A 199 -12.43 0.97 3.72
C ASP A 199 -13.88 1.47 3.51
N LYS A 200 -14.72 1.30 4.53
CA LYS A 200 -16.14 1.71 4.54
C LYS A 200 -16.90 1.10 3.36
N GLN A 201 -17.59 1.93 2.58
CA GLN A 201 -18.34 1.50 1.39
C GLN A 201 -17.46 0.89 0.30
N PHE A 202 -16.13 0.98 0.41
CA PHE A 202 -15.16 0.45 -0.53
C PHE A 202 -14.40 -0.77 -0.01
N ALA A 203 -14.73 -1.28 1.18
CA ALA A 203 -13.97 -2.35 1.86
C ALA A 203 -13.87 -3.66 1.09
N ALA A 204 -14.74 -3.89 0.11
CA ALA A 204 -14.66 -5.06 -0.78
C ALA A 204 -13.45 -5.03 -1.72
N TYR A 205 -12.78 -3.89 -1.85
CA TYR A 205 -11.78 -3.64 -2.88
C TYR A 205 -10.36 -3.46 -2.34
N GLY A 206 -9.38 -3.82 -3.16
CA GLY A 206 -8.01 -3.34 -3.09
C GLY A 206 -7.74 -2.42 -4.28
N TYR A 207 -6.81 -1.49 -4.12
CA TYR A 207 -6.47 -0.50 -5.14
C TYR A 207 -4.98 -0.62 -5.48
N LEU A 208 -4.67 -0.80 -6.75
CA LEU A 208 -3.29 -0.84 -7.27
C LEU A 208 -3.06 0.40 -8.13
N PHE A 209 -2.13 1.27 -7.74
CA PHE A 209 -1.88 2.55 -8.41
C PHE A 209 -0.70 2.45 -9.38
N LYS A 210 -0.79 3.13 -10.52
CA LYS A 210 0.29 3.24 -11.51
C LYS A 210 0.12 4.51 -12.34
N GLY A 211 1.09 5.42 -12.27
CA GLY A 211 1.00 6.75 -12.86
C GLY A 211 -0.23 7.49 -12.36
N ASP A 212 -0.99 8.05 -13.29
CA ASP A 212 -2.26 8.75 -13.03
C ASP A 212 -3.48 7.80 -13.01
N TYR A 213 -3.25 6.49 -12.88
CA TYR A 213 -4.29 5.46 -12.97
C TYR A 213 -4.29 4.52 -11.77
N TYR A 214 -5.41 3.82 -11.59
CA TYR A 214 -5.51 2.73 -10.63
C TYR A 214 -6.38 1.59 -11.16
N ILE A 215 -6.18 0.42 -10.57
CA ILE A 215 -7.05 -0.75 -10.74
C ILE A 215 -7.79 -0.99 -9.43
N ARG A 216 -9.07 -1.31 -9.55
CA ARG A 216 -9.89 -1.80 -8.45
C ARG A 216 -9.92 -3.33 -8.51
N TYR A 217 -9.46 -3.98 -7.45
CA TYR A 217 -9.42 -5.43 -7.32
C TYR A 217 -10.47 -5.90 -6.32
N ASN A 218 -11.42 -6.73 -6.75
CA ASN A 218 -12.47 -7.25 -5.88
C ASN A 218 -11.97 -8.52 -5.16
N TRP A 219 -11.83 -8.44 -3.85
CA TRP A 219 -11.32 -9.55 -3.04
C TRP A 219 -12.28 -10.74 -2.99
N ALA A 220 -13.59 -10.51 -3.05
CA ALA A 220 -14.57 -11.59 -3.01
C ALA A 220 -14.62 -12.38 -4.32
N ASN A 221 -14.41 -11.70 -5.44
CA ASN A 221 -14.44 -12.29 -6.78
C ASN A 221 -13.05 -12.68 -7.30
N ASP A 222 -11.99 -12.39 -6.55
CA ASP A 222 -10.59 -12.68 -6.91
C ASP A 222 -10.21 -12.15 -8.30
N ARG A 223 -10.63 -10.92 -8.63
CA ARG A 223 -10.41 -10.32 -9.96
C ARG A 223 -10.42 -8.80 -9.95
N ALA A 224 -9.72 -8.20 -10.90
CA ALA A 224 -9.87 -6.78 -11.21
C ALA A 224 -11.25 -6.49 -11.81
N GLU A 225 -11.79 -5.32 -11.49
CA GLU A 225 -13.06 -4.80 -12.00
C GLU A 225 -12.82 -3.45 -12.67
N SER A 226 -13.52 -3.23 -13.79
CA SER A 226 -13.70 -1.93 -14.43
C SER A 226 -14.95 -1.19 -13.93
#